data_AF-A0A3M1UIP5-F1
#
_entry.id   AF-A0A3M1UIP5-F1
#
_cell.length_a   1.000
_cell.length_b   1.000
_cell.length_c   1.000
_cell.angle_alpha   90.00
_cell.angle_beta   90.00
_cell.angle_gamma   90.00
#
_symmetry.space_group_name_H-M   'P 1'
#
loop_
_entity.id
_entity.type
_entity.pdbx_description
1 polymer ?
#
loop_
_entity_poly.entity_id
_entity_poly.type
_entity_poly.pdbx_seq_one_letter_code
_entity_poly.pdbx_strand_id
1 'polypeptide(L)'
;MSAPDPAEGRFRRRLNRRMGMHRLGILFSMLFALAGFSYNVWRMEATEQNERVRTASFEILTRLAALEQVLFAAHYDQDPEEGNPRRGWVLVGLIEDLSMLASPEVEARAHRLRATWAADWEAMPEDPAAVQRLEAAIEAVRDETRRLVRSLH
;
A
#
# COMPACT_ATOMS: atom_id res chain seq x y z
N MET A 1 -3.95 67.85 43.91
CA MET A 1 -3.56 66.72 43.03
C MET A 1 -4.01 65.44 43.73
N SER A 2 -5.22 64.96 43.45
CA SER A 2 -5.79 63.78 44.14
C SER A 2 -5.11 62.50 43.68
N ALA A 3 -4.71 61.66 44.64
CA ALA A 3 -4.16 60.33 44.35
C ALA A 3 -5.23 59.43 43.69
N PRO A 4 -4.86 58.57 42.74
CA PRO A 4 -5.80 57.67 42.08
C PRO A 4 -6.41 56.66 43.08
N ASP A 5 -7.71 56.40 42.95
CA ASP A 5 -8.46 55.49 43.83
C ASP A 5 -7.88 54.05 43.74
N PRO A 6 -7.43 53.46 44.87
CA PRO A 6 -6.90 52.10 44.90
C PRO A 6 -7.90 51.02 44.44
N ALA A 7 -9.21 51.30 44.47
CA ALA A 7 -10.24 50.40 43.92
C ALA A 7 -10.17 50.29 42.40
N GLU A 8 -9.94 51.41 41.71
CA GLU A 8 -9.85 51.48 40.25
C GLU A 8 -8.61 50.74 39.71
N GLY A 9 -7.47 50.87 40.40
CA GLY A 9 -6.25 50.11 40.10
C GLY A 9 -6.40 48.60 40.30
N ARG A 10 -7.13 48.16 41.35
CA ARG A 10 -7.44 46.73 41.59
C ARG A 10 -8.42 46.17 40.56
N PHE A 11 -9.36 46.97 40.08
CA PHE A 11 -10.32 46.59 39.04
C PHE A 11 -9.63 46.42 37.68
N ARG A 12 -8.79 47.38 37.26
CA ARG A 12 -8.01 47.29 36.01
C ARG A 12 -7.02 46.12 36.03
N ARG A 13 -6.37 45.82 37.16
CA ARG A 13 -5.51 44.63 37.30
C ARG A 13 -6.31 43.32 37.18
N ARG A 14 -7.49 43.22 37.77
CA ARG A 14 -8.37 42.03 37.63
C ARG A 14 -8.87 41.85 36.20
N LEU A 15 -9.27 42.92 35.53
CA LEU A 15 -9.69 42.91 34.13
C LEU A 15 -8.54 42.49 33.19
N ASN A 16 -7.34 43.09 33.33
CA ASN A 16 -6.18 42.69 32.53
C ASN A 16 -5.77 41.23 32.77
N ARG A 17 -5.85 40.74 34.01
CA ARG A 17 -5.54 39.33 34.32
C ARG A 17 -6.57 38.38 33.72
N ARG A 18 -7.87 38.69 33.78
CA ARG A 18 -8.94 37.94 33.09
C ARG A 18 -8.75 37.93 31.57
N MET A 19 -8.50 39.09 30.95
CA MET A 19 -8.24 39.20 29.51
C MET A 19 -6.96 38.47 29.06
N GLY A 20 -5.95 38.37 29.91
CA GLY A 20 -4.74 37.56 29.66
C GLY A 20 -5.04 36.05 29.65
N MET A 21 -5.83 35.56 30.61
CA MET A 21 -6.26 34.15 30.64
C MET A 21 -7.11 33.74 29.43
N HIS A 22 -8.02 34.60 28.96
CA HIS A 22 -8.81 34.31 27.76
C HIS A 22 -7.94 34.19 26.49
N ARG A 23 -6.98 35.11 26.32
CA ARG A 23 -6.01 35.04 25.21
C ARG A 23 -5.16 33.78 25.27
N LEU A 24 -4.72 33.38 26.46
CA LEU A 24 -3.99 32.14 26.66
C LEU A 24 -4.84 30.92 26.30
N GLY A 25 -6.12 30.91 26.68
CA GLY A 25 -7.07 29.87 26.30
C GLY A 25 -7.25 29.75 24.78
N ILE A 26 -7.37 30.88 24.07
CA ILE A 26 -7.46 30.91 22.60
C ILE A 26 -6.19 30.38 21.95
N LEU A 27 -5.01 30.77 22.46
CA LEU A 27 -3.73 30.26 21.96
C LEU A 27 -3.61 28.75 22.16
N PHE A 28 -3.99 28.24 23.34
CA PHE A 28 -4.02 26.81 23.60
C PHE A 28 -5.04 26.09 22.71
N SER A 29 -6.26 26.61 22.55
CA SER A 29 -7.26 25.98 21.68
C SER A 29 -6.80 25.94 20.22
N MET A 30 -6.16 27.01 19.73
CA MET A 30 -5.62 27.07 18.39
C MET A 30 -4.46 26.07 18.21
N LEU A 31 -3.58 25.96 19.21
CA LEU A 31 -2.48 24.99 19.21
C LEU A 31 -3.01 23.55 19.19
N PHE A 32 -3.98 23.21 20.04
CA PHE A 32 -4.60 21.90 20.05
C PHE A 32 -5.36 21.60 18.76
N ALA A 33 -6.04 22.58 18.18
CA ALA A 33 -6.70 22.43 16.89
C ALA A 33 -5.70 22.13 15.77
N LEU A 34 -4.57 22.86 15.71
CA LEU A 34 -3.53 22.64 14.71
C LEU A 34 -2.88 21.26 14.88
N ALA A 35 -2.57 20.87 16.12
CA ALA A 35 -2.00 19.56 16.44
C ALA A 35 -2.97 18.41 16.07
N GLY A 36 -4.26 18.55 16.42
CA GLY A 36 -5.28 17.56 16.09
C GLY A 36 -5.50 17.44 14.58
N PHE A 37 -5.54 18.55 13.85
CA PHE A 37 -5.63 18.54 12.39
C PHE A 37 -4.40 17.88 11.76
N SER A 38 -3.20 18.22 12.21
CA SER A 38 -1.95 17.63 11.70
C SER A 38 -1.91 16.12 11.91
N TYR A 39 -2.32 15.65 13.10
CA TYR A 39 -2.43 14.22 13.39
C TYR A 39 -3.44 13.53 12.46
N ASN A 40 -4.62 14.14 12.25
CA ASN A 40 -5.63 13.57 11.37
C ASN A 40 -5.16 13.47 9.91
N VAL A 41 -4.45 14.47 9.40
CA VAL A 41 -3.87 14.46 8.04
C VAL A 41 -2.84 13.34 7.91
N TRP A 42 -1.88 13.26 8.84
CA TRP A 42 -0.87 12.20 8.84
C TRP A 42 -1.49 10.81 8.91
N ARG A 43 -2.48 10.62 9.80
CA ARG A 43 -3.18 9.35 9.94
C ARG A 43 -3.91 8.96 8.66
N MET A 44 -4.54 9.92 7.99
CA MET A 44 -5.26 9.70 6.73
C MET A 44 -4.30 9.28 5.61
N GLU A 45 -3.17 9.97 5.46
CA GLU A 45 -2.15 9.63 4.46
C GLU A 45 -1.57 8.23 4.68
N ALA A 46 -1.30 7.86 5.93
CA ALA A 46 -0.86 6.50 6.27
C ALA A 46 -1.90 5.43 5.91
N THR A 47 -3.19 5.67 6.20
CA THR A 47 -4.28 4.75 5.82
C THR A 47 -4.42 4.65 4.30
N GLU A 48 -4.32 5.76 3.58
CA GLU A 48 -4.42 5.77 2.12
C GLU A 48 -3.28 4.98 1.47
N GLN A 49 -2.05 5.15 1.95
CA GLN A 49 -0.90 4.36 1.49
C GLN A 49 -1.12 2.85 1.71
N ASN A 50 -1.61 2.45 2.88
CA ASN A 50 -1.88 1.05 3.18
C ASN A 50 -2.98 0.46 2.30
N GLU A 51 -4.05 1.21 2.03
CA GLU A 51 -5.11 0.77 1.12
C GLU A 51 -4.61 0.62 -0.31
N ARG A 52 -3.79 1.55 -0.82
CA ARG A 52 -3.22 1.45 -2.18
C ARG A 52 -2.36 0.20 -2.35
N VAL A 53 -1.48 -0.07 -1.38
CA VAL A 53 -0.65 -1.28 -1.39
C VAL A 53 -1.50 -2.55 -1.27
N ARG A 54 -2.54 -2.53 -0.42
CA ARG A 54 -3.49 -3.65 -0.26
C ARG A 54 -4.23 -3.94 -1.56
N THR A 55 -4.76 -2.92 -2.24
CA THR A 55 -5.46 -3.07 -3.52
C THR A 55 -4.53 -3.64 -4.60
N ALA A 56 -3.31 -3.09 -4.76
CA ALA A 56 -2.34 -3.62 -5.70
C ALA A 56 -1.99 -5.09 -5.40
N SER A 57 -1.81 -5.43 -4.13
CA SER A 57 -1.50 -6.80 -3.70
C SER A 57 -2.61 -7.80 -4.04
N PHE A 58 -3.88 -7.45 -3.83
CA PHE A 58 -5.00 -8.34 -4.19
C PHE A 58 -5.16 -8.50 -5.70
N GLU A 59 -4.90 -7.44 -6.46
CA GLU A 59 -4.90 -7.53 -7.92
C GLU A 59 -3.79 -8.48 -8.40
N ILE A 60 -2.56 -8.36 -7.86
CA ILE A 60 -1.45 -9.29 -8.13
C ILE A 60 -1.84 -10.74 -7.83
N LEU A 61 -2.42 -11.01 -6.66
CA LEU A 61 -2.84 -12.37 -6.29
C LEU A 61 -3.87 -12.95 -7.27
N THR A 62 -4.79 -12.11 -7.74
CA THR A 62 -5.79 -12.51 -8.74
C THR A 62 -5.12 -12.83 -10.09
N ARG A 63 -4.15 -12.01 -10.52
CA ARG A 63 -3.41 -12.26 -11.76
C ARG A 63 -2.53 -13.50 -11.69
N LEU A 64 -1.91 -13.77 -10.54
CA LEU A 64 -1.14 -14.99 -10.31
C LEU A 64 -2.01 -16.24 -10.41
N ALA A 65 -3.23 -16.22 -9.84
CA ALA A 65 -4.18 -17.33 -9.96
C ALA A 65 -4.60 -17.55 -11.42
N ALA A 66 -4.85 -16.48 -12.18
CA ALA A 66 -5.15 -16.58 -13.61
C ALA A 66 -3.95 -17.12 -14.43
N LEU A 67 -2.72 -16.76 -14.05
CA LEU A 67 -1.52 -17.26 -14.73
C LEU A 67 -1.30 -18.75 -14.48
N GLU A 68 -1.55 -19.20 -13.26
CA GLU A 68 -1.51 -20.62 -12.89
C GLU A 68 -2.58 -21.43 -13.65
N GLN A 69 -3.77 -20.86 -13.88
CA GLN A 69 -4.78 -21.49 -14.75
C GLN A 69 -4.28 -21.64 -16.20
N VAL A 70 -3.62 -20.63 -16.76
CA VAL A 70 -3.03 -20.73 -18.11
C VAL A 70 -1.96 -21.82 -18.15
N LEU A 71 -1.12 -21.91 -17.13
CA LEU A 71 -0.08 -22.92 -17.00
C LEU A 71 -0.68 -24.34 -16.98
N PHE A 72 -1.74 -24.54 -16.19
CA PHE A 72 -2.41 -25.84 -16.07
C PHE A 72 -3.16 -26.23 -17.33
N ALA A 73 -3.89 -25.28 -17.93
CA ALA A 73 -4.60 -25.53 -19.18
C ALA A 73 -3.64 -25.94 -20.30
N ALA A 74 -2.46 -25.33 -20.38
CA ALA A 74 -1.47 -25.64 -21.40
C ALA A 74 -0.81 -27.01 -21.23
N HIS A 75 -0.46 -27.38 -19.98
CA HIS A 75 0.31 -28.60 -19.73
C HIS A 75 -0.56 -29.82 -19.43
N TYR A 76 -1.55 -29.68 -18.55
CA TYR A 76 -2.35 -30.80 -18.05
C TYR A 76 -3.60 -31.03 -18.89
N ASP A 77 -4.29 -29.96 -19.28
CA ASP A 77 -5.54 -30.06 -20.05
C ASP A 77 -5.28 -30.09 -21.56
N GLN A 78 -4.06 -29.73 -21.98
CA GLN A 78 -3.65 -29.58 -23.39
C GLN A 78 -4.61 -28.70 -24.20
N ASP A 79 -5.19 -27.67 -23.55
CA ASP A 79 -6.12 -26.74 -24.16
C ASP A 79 -5.36 -25.57 -24.80
N PRO A 80 -5.34 -25.45 -26.14
CA PRO A 80 -4.61 -24.38 -26.84
C PRO A 80 -5.26 -22.99 -26.73
N GLU A 81 -6.54 -22.91 -26.36
CA GLU A 81 -7.26 -21.64 -26.19
C GLU A 81 -7.10 -21.10 -24.76
N GLU A 82 -7.34 -21.95 -23.75
CA GLU A 82 -7.18 -21.57 -22.35
C GLU A 82 -5.71 -21.51 -21.93
N GLY A 83 -4.89 -22.44 -22.41
CA GLY A 83 -3.45 -22.52 -22.19
C GLY A 83 -2.60 -21.63 -23.09
N ASN A 84 -3.19 -20.65 -23.76
CA ASN A 84 -2.48 -19.83 -24.74
C ASN A 84 -1.33 -19.02 -24.09
N PRO A 85 -0.06 -19.21 -24.48
CA PRO A 85 1.07 -18.51 -23.88
C PRO A 85 1.03 -16.98 -24.01
N ARG A 86 0.30 -16.44 -25.00
CA ARG A 86 0.08 -14.99 -25.13
C ARG A 86 -0.72 -14.43 -23.96
N ARG A 87 -1.69 -15.19 -23.43
CA ARG A 87 -2.44 -14.80 -22.21
C ARG A 87 -1.49 -14.75 -21.01
N GLY A 88 -0.59 -15.73 -20.90
CA GLY A 88 0.42 -15.77 -19.85
C GLY A 88 1.36 -14.56 -19.89
N TRP A 89 1.86 -14.18 -21.08
CA TRP A 89 2.68 -12.97 -21.24
C TRP A 89 1.98 -11.69 -20.77
N VAL A 90 0.69 -11.52 -21.07
CA VAL A 90 -0.10 -10.37 -20.59
C VAL A 90 -0.21 -10.38 -19.07
N LEU A 91 -0.49 -11.54 -18.47
CA LEU A 91 -0.63 -11.67 -17.01
C LEU A 91 0.71 -11.40 -16.30
N VAL A 92 1.81 -11.96 -16.79
CA VAL A 92 3.16 -11.73 -16.26
C VAL A 92 3.53 -10.25 -16.32
N GLY A 93 3.27 -9.58 -17.44
CA GLY A 93 3.51 -8.13 -17.57
C GLY A 93 2.69 -7.31 -16.56
N LEU A 94 1.40 -7.64 -16.38
CA LEU A 94 0.56 -6.95 -15.41
C LEU A 94 1.00 -7.20 -13.96
N ILE A 95 1.46 -8.41 -13.63
CA ILE A 95 2.01 -8.72 -12.31
C ILE A 95 3.25 -7.85 -12.04
N GLU A 96 4.14 -7.73 -13.01
CA GLU A 96 5.33 -6.86 -12.92
C GLU A 96 4.94 -5.39 -12.77
N ASP A 97 4.03 -4.88 -13.60
CA ASP A 97 3.57 -3.49 -13.54
C ASP A 97 2.97 -3.13 -12.17
N LEU A 98 2.14 -4.02 -11.63
CA LEU A 98 1.49 -3.83 -10.33
C LEU A 98 2.46 -4.01 -9.16
N SER A 99 3.48 -4.85 -9.31
CA SER A 99 4.44 -5.14 -8.24
C SER A 99 5.23 -3.92 -7.80
N MET A 100 5.51 -2.99 -8.72
CA MET A 100 6.14 -1.69 -8.43
C MET A 100 5.32 -0.83 -7.47
N LEU A 101 3.99 -1.04 -7.42
CA LEU A 101 3.07 -0.33 -6.53
C LEU A 101 2.91 -1.03 -5.17
N ALA A 102 3.39 -2.27 -5.06
CA ALA A 102 3.23 -3.10 -3.86
C ALA A 102 4.44 -2.98 -2.93
N SER A 103 5.60 -3.51 -3.33
CA SER A 103 6.86 -3.33 -2.62
C SER A 103 8.06 -3.74 -3.49
N PRO A 104 9.29 -3.27 -3.17
CA PRO A 104 10.50 -3.67 -3.88
C PRO A 104 10.77 -5.19 -3.84
N GLU A 105 10.38 -5.86 -2.76
CA GLU A 105 10.54 -7.31 -2.63
C GLU A 105 9.60 -8.06 -3.56
N VAL A 106 8.34 -7.62 -3.67
CA VAL A 106 7.37 -8.21 -4.61
C VAL A 106 7.81 -7.97 -6.04
N GLU A 107 8.30 -6.76 -6.35
CA GLU A 107 8.85 -6.40 -7.66
C GLU A 107 10.03 -7.29 -8.07
N ALA A 108 10.98 -7.51 -7.16
CA ALA A 108 12.11 -8.41 -7.42
C ALA A 108 11.66 -9.86 -7.70
N ARG A 109 10.59 -10.34 -7.06
CA ARG A 109 10.01 -11.66 -7.36
C ARG A 109 9.29 -11.66 -8.71
N ALA A 110 8.54 -10.61 -9.04
CA ALA A 110 7.82 -10.49 -10.29
C ALA A 110 8.77 -10.45 -11.50
N HIS A 111 9.89 -9.74 -11.40
CA HIS A 111 10.92 -9.77 -12.44
C HIS A 111 11.52 -11.17 -12.64
N ARG A 112 11.75 -11.92 -11.56
CA ARG A 112 12.19 -13.32 -11.66
C ARG A 112 11.15 -14.19 -12.33
N LEU A 113 9.87 -14.05 -11.97
CA LEU A 113 8.77 -14.74 -12.66
C LEU A 113 8.76 -14.42 -14.16
N ARG A 114 8.93 -13.16 -14.54
CA ARG A 114 9.02 -12.78 -15.96
C ARG A 114 10.21 -13.42 -16.66
N ALA A 115 11.38 -13.46 -16.01
CA ALA A 115 12.56 -14.11 -16.57
C ALA A 115 12.36 -15.63 -16.75
N THR A 116 11.78 -16.30 -15.75
CA THR A 116 11.44 -17.73 -15.85
C THR A 116 10.41 -17.98 -16.95
N TRP A 117 9.35 -17.17 -17.01
CA TRP A 117 8.36 -17.24 -18.09
C TRP A 117 9.02 -17.10 -19.47
N ALA A 118 9.89 -16.11 -19.64
CA ALA A 118 10.63 -15.89 -20.88
C ALA A 118 11.45 -17.11 -21.32
N ALA A 119 12.04 -17.82 -20.37
CA ALA A 119 12.86 -18.99 -20.64
C ALA A 119 12.04 -20.27 -20.91
N ASP A 120 10.90 -20.44 -20.24
CA ASP A 120 10.23 -21.73 -20.12
C ASP A 120 8.88 -21.81 -20.85
N TRP A 121 8.30 -20.70 -21.32
CA TRP A 121 6.94 -20.70 -21.89
C TRP A 121 6.78 -21.58 -23.15
N GLU A 122 7.82 -21.72 -23.98
CA GLU A 122 7.78 -22.57 -25.18
C GLU A 122 7.81 -24.06 -24.82
N ALA A 123 8.56 -24.42 -23.78
CA ALA A 123 8.73 -25.79 -23.34
C ALA A 123 7.60 -26.27 -22.40
N MET A 124 6.89 -25.34 -21.75
CA MET A 124 5.80 -25.60 -20.80
C MET A 124 4.79 -26.70 -21.22
N PRO A 125 4.30 -26.76 -22.48
CA PRO A 125 3.32 -27.78 -22.86
C PRO A 125 3.86 -29.22 -22.78
N GLU A 126 5.17 -29.41 -22.91
CA GLU A 126 5.79 -30.74 -23.06
C GLU A 126 6.83 -31.06 -21.95
N ASP A 127 7.36 -30.07 -21.25
CA ASP A 127 8.40 -30.21 -20.23
C ASP A 127 7.85 -29.99 -18.81
N PRO A 128 7.64 -31.06 -18.02
CA PRO A 128 7.23 -30.94 -16.61
C PRO A 128 8.23 -30.14 -15.76
N ALA A 129 9.52 -30.13 -16.12
CA ALA A 129 10.51 -29.35 -15.39
C ALA A 129 10.33 -27.84 -15.63
N ALA A 130 9.92 -27.43 -16.83
CA ALA A 130 9.54 -26.05 -17.14
C ALA A 130 8.33 -25.62 -16.29
N VAL A 131 7.30 -26.47 -16.21
CA VAL A 131 6.12 -26.22 -15.39
C VAL A 131 6.47 -26.04 -13.91
N GLN A 132 7.27 -26.95 -13.34
CA GLN A 132 7.69 -26.85 -11.94
C GLN A 132 8.45 -25.56 -11.64
N ARG A 133 9.31 -25.10 -12.57
CA ARG A 133 10.02 -23.82 -12.41
C ARG A 133 9.06 -22.63 -12.45
N LEU A 134 8.05 -22.66 -13.33
CA LEU A 134 7.03 -21.63 -13.43
C LEU A 134 6.13 -21.60 -12.19
N GLU A 135 5.64 -22.75 -11.72
CA GLU A 135 4.86 -22.86 -10.47
C GLU A 135 5.64 -22.31 -9.28
N ALA A 136 6.91 -22.70 -9.14
CA ALA A 136 7.76 -22.21 -8.06
C ALA A 136 7.96 -20.69 -8.13
N ALA A 137 8.08 -20.13 -9.35
CA ALA A 137 8.18 -18.69 -9.53
C ALA A 137 6.86 -17.96 -9.19
N ILE A 138 5.71 -18.51 -9.58
CA ILE A 138 4.37 -18.00 -9.24
C ILE A 138 4.19 -18.00 -7.71
N GLU A 139 4.47 -19.11 -7.03
CA GLU A 139 4.32 -19.21 -5.58
C GLU A 139 5.29 -18.26 -4.85
N ALA A 140 6.50 -18.06 -5.38
CA ALA A 140 7.46 -17.12 -4.81
C ALA A 140 6.97 -15.66 -4.80
N VAL A 141 6.21 -15.23 -5.83
CA VAL A 141 5.55 -13.91 -5.86
C VAL A 141 4.35 -13.90 -4.91
N ARG A 142 3.55 -14.97 -4.93
CA ARG A 142 2.35 -15.12 -4.11
C ARG A 142 2.66 -15.03 -2.62
N ASP A 143 3.70 -15.73 -2.17
CA ASP A 143 4.13 -15.72 -0.78
C ASP A 143 4.67 -14.39 -0.32
N GLU A 144 5.43 -13.70 -1.17
CA GLU A 144 5.92 -12.35 -0.87
C GLU A 144 4.74 -11.36 -0.76
N THR A 145 3.81 -11.44 -1.70
CA THR A 145 2.60 -10.59 -1.69
C THR A 145 1.74 -10.86 -0.44
N ARG A 146 1.58 -12.12 -0.03
CA ARG A 146 0.90 -12.49 1.23
C ARG A 146 1.66 -12.02 2.47
N ARG A 147 2.99 -11.98 2.45
CA ARG A 147 3.80 -11.41 3.55
C ARG A 147 3.54 -9.91 3.66
N LEU A 148 3.58 -9.19 2.54
CA LEU A 148 3.32 -7.76 2.47
C LEU A 148 1.92 -7.40 3.01
N VAL A 149 0.87 -8.07 2.54
CA VAL A 149 -0.51 -7.79 3.01
C VAL A 149 -0.65 -7.98 4.52
N ARG A 150 0.08 -8.95 5.10
CA ARG A 150 0.08 -9.20 6.55
C ARG A 150 0.85 -8.14 7.35
N SER A 151 1.75 -7.38 6.73
CA SER A 151 2.50 -6.31 7.40
C SER A 151 1.82 -4.93 7.35
N LEU A 152 0.73 -4.78 6.59
CA LEU A 152 -0.04 -3.54 6.53
C LEU A 152 -0.90 -3.39 7.79
N HIS A 153 -0.98 -2.16 8.32
CA HIS A 153 -1.68 -1.82 9.57
C HIS A 153 -2.90 -0.92 9.35
#